data_AF-U4UAU6-F1
#
_entry.id   AF-U4UAU6-F1
#
_cell.length_a   1.000
_cell.length_b   1.000
_cell.length_c   1.000
_cell.angle_alpha   90.00
_cell.angle_beta   90.00
_cell.angle_gamma   90.00
#
_symmetry.space_group_name_H-M   'P 1'
#
loop_
_entity.id
_entity.type
_entity.pdbx_description
1 polymer ?
#
loop_
_entity_poly.entity_id
_entity_poly.type
_entity_poly.pdbx_seq_one_letter_code
_entity_poly.pdbx_strand_id
1 'polypeptide(L)'
;TCWDCCEFSDIVSPGDVAIYGGLCALATFNRSELHYFVIINTNFREILEDEPPIREAILNFYQSRFPACKQLLDRMRGRLLLDIYLAPHVSTLYAKIRSRGLVQYCIPYVSVDIRRMAQTFDRTVPAIEEELVRLILDGQIEALIDSVNKVLYAKKKDPKKTALAKGLAVGKEHLRSAQMLVLRVAMLKSGIEVQSPVEQIEDMQVEK
;
A
#
# COMPACT_ATOMS: atom_id res chain seq x y z
N THR A 1 -26.39 -11.06 15.49
CA THR A 1 -27.39 -11.94 14.85
C THR A 1 -27.50 -11.61 13.36
N CYS A 2 -26.60 -12.15 12.55
CA CYS A 2 -26.83 -12.49 11.13
C CYS A 2 -25.54 -13.13 10.58
N TRP A 3 -25.18 -14.31 11.10
CA TRP A 3 -24.28 -15.26 10.41
C TRP A 3 -24.95 -16.64 10.32
N ASP A 4 -26.27 -16.70 10.52
CA ASP A 4 -27.09 -17.89 10.22
C ASP A 4 -27.27 -18.10 8.70
N CYS A 5 -26.61 -17.29 7.86
CA CYS A 5 -26.59 -17.46 6.40
C CYS A 5 -25.34 -18.22 5.89
N CYS A 6 -24.68 -19.03 6.71
CA CYS A 6 -23.63 -19.95 6.26
C CYS A 6 -24.22 -21.14 5.45
N GLU A 7 -25.04 -20.87 4.44
CA GLU A 7 -25.40 -21.81 3.36
C GLU A 7 -24.36 -21.78 2.23
N PHE A 8 -23.07 -21.58 2.56
CA PHE A 8 -21.96 -21.62 1.58
C PHE A 8 -20.90 -22.66 1.92
N SER A 9 -21.28 -23.69 2.69
CA SER A 9 -20.41 -24.85 2.94
C SER A 9 -19.96 -25.56 1.66
N ASP A 10 -20.67 -25.35 0.55
CA ASP A 10 -20.33 -25.93 -0.76
C ASP A 10 -19.11 -25.25 -1.42
N ILE A 11 -18.73 -24.04 -1.00
CA ILE A 11 -17.68 -23.24 -1.66
C ILE A 11 -16.50 -22.96 -0.74
N VAL A 12 -16.72 -22.52 0.51
CA VAL A 12 -15.63 -22.12 1.43
C VAL A 12 -15.97 -22.49 2.87
N SER A 13 -15.02 -23.11 3.58
CA SER A 13 -15.20 -23.40 5.01
C SER A 13 -15.05 -22.12 5.85
N PRO A 14 -15.72 -22.01 7.02
CA PRO A 14 -15.53 -20.87 7.93
C PRO A 14 -14.06 -20.63 8.33
N GLY A 15 -13.26 -21.71 8.44
CA GLY A 15 -11.82 -21.61 8.70
C GLY A 15 -11.04 -20.95 7.56
N ASP A 16 -11.39 -21.24 6.30
CA ASP A 16 -10.76 -20.61 5.15
C ASP A 16 -11.13 -19.13 5.05
N VAL A 17 -12.37 -18.75 5.43
CA VAL A 17 -12.78 -17.35 5.56
C VAL A 17 -11.92 -16.62 6.61
N ALA A 18 -11.63 -17.27 7.74
CA ALA A 18 -10.74 -16.72 8.77
C ALA A 18 -9.31 -16.48 8.23
N ILE A 19 -8.78 -17.43 7.47
CA ILE A 19 -7.44 -17.36 6.88
C ILE A 19 -7.37 -16.25 5.82
N TYR A 20 -8.34 -16.20 4.90
CA TYR A 20 -8.38 -15.19 3.84
C TYR A 20 -8.56 -13.79 4.42
N GLY A 21 -9.52 -13.63 5.31
CA GLY A 21 -9.77 -12.37 6.00
C GLY A 21 -8.55 -11.93 6.80
N GLY A 22 -7.93 -12.84 7.55
CA GLY A 22 -6.76 -12.56 8.39
C GLY A 22 -5.52 -12.15 7.60
N LEU A 23 -5.19 -12.86 6.51
CA LEU A 23 -4.04 -12.55 5.65
C LEU A 23 -4.25 -11.24 4.88
N CYS A 24 -5.45 -11.01 4.34
CA CYS A 24 -5.77 -9.77 3.63
C CYS A 24 -5.79 -8.57 4.57
N ALA A 25 -6.29 -8.75 5.80
CA ALA A 25 -6.26 -7.73 6.85
C ALA A 25 -4.82 -7.38 7.23
N LEU A 26 -3.95 -8.37 7.43
CA LEU A 26 -2.52 -8.16 7.71
C LEU A 26 -1.80 -7.42 6.57
N ALA A 27 -2.14 -7.71 5.31
CA ALA A 27 -1.51 -7.10 4.16
C ALA A 27 -1.98 -5.66 3.88
N THR A 28 -3.22 -5.32 4.25
CA THR A 28 -3.88 -4.10 3.78
C THR A 28 -4.15 -3.09 4.89
N PHE A 29 -4.58 -3.53 6.07
CA PHE A 29 -5.04 -2.62 7.12
C PHE A 29 -3.91 -1.88 7.83
N ASN A 30 -4.21 -0.65 8.22
CA ASN A 30 -3.43 0.16 9.14
C ASN A 30 -3.57 -0.33 10.58
N ARG A 31 -2.63 0.06 11.46
CA ARG A 31 -2.62 -0.39 12.86
C ARG A 31 -3.96 -0.12 13.57
N SER A 32 -4.58 1.04 13.33
CA SER A 32 -5.88 1.40 13.89
C SER A 32 -7.03 0.60 13.29
N GLU A 33 -6.99 0.38 11.97
CA GLU A 33 -7.99 -0.41 11.24
C GLU A 33 -7.95 -1.89 11.67
N LEU A 34 -6.75 -2.45 11.78
CA LEU A 34 -6.54 -3.82 12.26
C LEU A 34 -7.10 -4.00 13.68
N HIS A 35 -6.91 -3.02 14.55
CA HIS A 35 -7.50 -3.05 15.89
C HIS A 35 -9.02 -3.01 15.86
N TYR A 36 -9.61 -2.09 15.08
CA TYR A 36 -11.05 -1.89 15.03
C TYR A 36 -11.80 -3.03 14.33
N PHE A 37 -11.35 -3.44 13.14
CA PHE A 37 -12.07 -4.40 12.31
C PHE A 37 -11.83 -5.85 12.70
N VAL A 38 -10.68 -6.17 13.32
CA VAL A 38 -10.27 -7.55 13.60
C VAL A 38 -10.21 -7.87 15.09
N ILE A 39 -9.64 -6.99 15.92
CA ILE A 39 -9.43 -7.30 17.35
C ILE A 39 -10.68 -6.98 18.19
N ILE A 40 -11.33 -5.84 17.93
CA ILE A 40 -12.53 -5.41 18.66
C ILE A 40 -13.79 -6.12 18.16
N ASN A 41 -13.88 -6.38 16.86
CA ASN A 41 -15.08 -6.94 16.24
C ASN A 41 -15.35 -8.37 16.73
N THR A 42 -16.44 -8.55 17.49
CA THR A 42 -16.82 -9.85 18.08
C THR A 42 -17.15 -10.88 17.01
N ASN A 43 -17.82 -10.48 15.92
CA ASN A 43 -18.24 -11.41 14.86
C ASN A 43 -17.03 -12.04 14.17
N PHE A 44 -16.00 -11.25 13.84
CA PHE A 44 -14.81 -11.77 13.18
C PHE A 44 -13.88 -12.49 14.15
N ARG A 45 -13.90 -12.08 15.42
CA ARG A 45 -13.13 -12.73 16.48
C ARG A 45 -13.59 -14.18 16.71
N GLU A 46 -14.90 -14.43 16.69
CA GLU A 46 -15.48 -15.79 16.80
C GLU A 46 -14.95 -16.71 15.69
N ILE A 47 -14.95 -16.25 14.43
CA ILE A 47 -14.43 -17.01 13.28
C ILE A 47 -12.91 -17.25 13.40
N LEU A 48 -12.18 -16.31 13.97
CA LEU A 48 -10.74 -16.47 14.25
C LEU A 48 -10.45 -17.46 15.38
N GLU A 49 -11.44 -17.92 16.14
CA GLU A 49 -11.23 -18.97 17.15
C GLU A 49 -11.03 -20.35 16.52
N ASP A 50 -11.61 -20.59 15.34
CA ASP A 50 -11.46 -21.84 14.59
C ASP A 50 -10.01 -22.05 14.10
N GLU A 51 -9.32 -20.95 13.77
CA GLU A 51 -7.93 -20.97 13.29
C GLU A 51 -7.02 -20.14 14.23
N PRO A 52 -6.53 -20.73 15.34
CA PRO A 52 -5.67 -20.02 16.28
C PRO A 52 -4.34 -19.48 15.71
N PRO A 53 -3.64 -20.12 14.73
CA PRO A 53 -2.33 -19.62 14.30
C PRO A 53 -2.41 -18.28 13.56
N ILE A 54 -3.48 -18.02 12.80
CA ILE A 54 -3.67 -16.73 12.12
C ILE A 54 -4.03 -15.63 13.13
N ARG A 55 -4.86 -15.95 14.13
CA ARG A 55 -5.20 -15.04 15.23
C ARG A 55 -3.95 -14.61 16.00
N GLU A 56 -3.10 -15.56 16.37
CA GLU A 56 -1.84 -15.28 17.06
C GLU A 56 -0.88 -14.47 16.18
N ALA A 57 -0.83 -14.73 14.87
CA ALA A 57 -0.02 -13.94 13.95
C ALA A 57 -0.47 -12.48 13.91
N ILE A 58 -1.78 -12.22 13.85
CA ILE A 58 -2.37 -10.87 13.88
C ILE A 58 -2.03 -10.14 15.18
N LEU A 59 -2.19 -10.80 16.33
CA LEU A 59 -1.88 -10.21 17.63
C LEU A 59 -0.38 -9.89 17.77
N ASN A 60 0.50 -10.80 17.34
CA ASN A 60 1.94 -10.57 17.35
C ASN A 60 2.33 -9.40 16.43
N PHE A 61 1.69 -9.27 15.26
CA PHE A 61 1.90 -8.14 14.36
C PHE A 61 1.46 -6.81 15.01
N TYR A 62 0.29 -6.78 15.65
CA TYR A 62 -0.20 -5.60 16.36
C TYR A 62 0.72 -5.17 17.52
N GLN A 63 1.28 -6.15 18.26
CA GLN A 63 2.24 -5.93 19.33
C GLN A 63 3.66 -5.63 18.83
N SER A 64 3.88 -5.50 17.51
CA SER A 64 5.19 -5.25 16.88
C SER A 64 6.23 -6.36 17.13
N ARG A 65 5.77 -7.59 17.40
CA ARG A 65 6.58 -8.81 17.52
C ARG A 65 6.70 -9.49 16.15
N PHE A 66 7.37 -8.81 15.22
CA PHE A 66 7.52 -9.26 13.82
C PHE A 66 8.19 -10.64 13.65
N PRO A 67 9.24 -11.02 14.42
CA PRO A 67 9.85 -12.35 14.28
C PRO A 67 8.86 -13.48 14.58
N ALA A 68 8.09 -13.34 15.67
CA ALA A 68 7.08 -14.34 16.07
C ALA A 68 5.95 -14.44 15.03
N CYS A 69 5.48 -13.29 14.52
CA CYS A 69 4.50 -13.25 13.44
C CYS A 69 5.01 -13.98 12.18
N LYS A 70 6.24 -13.70 11.75
CA LYS A 70 6.87 -14.35 10.59
C LYS A 70 6.97 -15.86 10.78
N GLN A 71 7.39 -16.33 11.97
CA GLN A 71 7.50 -17.76 12.25
C GLN A 71 6.15 -18.48 12.17
N LEU A 72 5.07 -17.87 12.68
CA LEU A 72 3.73 -18.42 12.56
C LEU A 72 3.25 -18.47 11.10
N LEU A 73 3.50 -17.41 10.32
CA LEU A 73 3.20 -17.38 8.89
C LEU A 73 3.99 -18.47 8.13
N ASP A 74 5.30 -18.59 8.36
CA ASP A 74 6.16 -19.58 7.71
C ASP A 74 5.70 -21.03 7.99
N ARG A 75 5.17 -21.32 9.19
CA ARG A 75 4.58 -22.63 9.53
C ARG A 75 3.30 -22.91 8.73
N MET A 76 2.43 -21.91 8.57
CA MET A 76 1.19 -22.06 7.81
C MET A 76 1.42 -22.10 6.29
N ARG A 77 2.52 -21.53 5.80
CA ARG A 77 2.83 -21.38 4.37
C ARG A 77 2.63 -22.66 3.55
N GLY A 78 3.01 -23.82 4.10
CA GLY A 78 2.80 -25.11 3.44
C GLY A 78 1.34 -25.40 3.13
N ARG A 79 0.44 -25.19 4.11
CA ARG A 79 -1.02 -25.35 3.92
C ARG A 79 -1.58 -24.32 2.94
N LEU A 80 -1.14 -23.07 3.03
CA LEU A 80 -1.64 -21.99 2.17
C LEU A 80 -1.29 -22.17 0.69
N LEU A 81 -0.19 -22.87 0.38
CA LEU A 81 0.22 -23.17 -1.01
C LEU A 81 -0.54 -24.35 -1.63
N LEU A 82 -1.22 -25.16 -0.82
CA LEU A 82 -2.08 -26.25 -1.30
C LEU A 82 -3.49 -25.77 -1.67
N ASP A 83 -3.83 -24.55 -1.28
CA ASP A 83 -5.13 -23.94 -1.55
C ASP A 83 -5.24 -23.44 -3.00
N ILE A 84 -6.32 -23.81 -3.68
CA ILE A 84 -6.56 -23.51 -5.10
C ILE A 84 -6.64 -22.01 -5.37
N TYR A 85 -7.29 -21.25 -4.48
CA TYR A 85 -7.55 -19.83 -4.66
C TYR A 85 -6.41 -18.97 -4.09
N LEU A 86 -5.85 -19.38 -2.95
CA LEU A 86 -4.88 -18.56 -2.24
C LEU A 86 -3.46 -18.73 -2.77
N ALA A 87 -3.07 -19.93 -3.24
CA ALA A 87 -1.71 -20.24 -3.69
C ALA A 87 -1.06 -19.18 -4.61
N PRO A 88 -1.71 -18.66 -5.67
CA PRO A 88 -1.10 -17.64 -6.54
C PRO A 88 -0.85 -16.31 -5.82
N HIS A 89 -1.61 -16.02 -4.75
CA HIS A 89 -1.54 -14.76 -4.02
C HIS A 89 -0.66 -14.82 -2.77
N VAL A 90 -0.30 -16.00 -2.26
CA VAL A 90 0.54 -16.15 -1.04
C VAL A 90 1.84 -15.36 -1.15
N SER A 91 2.54 -15.43 -2.29
CA SER A 91 3.82 -14.74 -2.50
C SER A 91 3.68 -13.22 -2.38
N THR A 92 2.63 -12.65 -3.00
CA THR A 92 2.38 -11.20 -3.00
C THR A 92 1.88 -10.71 -1.64
N LEU A 93 1.01 -11.48 -0.97
CA LEU A 93 0.53 -11.19 0.38
C LEU A 93 1.69 -11.18 1.38
N TYR A 94 2.57 -12.17 1.35
CA TYR A 94 3.73 -12.23 2.25
C TYR A 94 4.69 -11.07 2.02
N ALA A 95 4.92 -10.68 0.76
CA ALA A 95 5.73 -9.51 0.44
C ALA A 95 5.11 -8.22 0.99
N LYS A 96 3.79 -8.05 0.87
CA LYS A 96 3.05 -6.90 1.43
C LYS A 96 3.06 -6.87 2.95
N ILE A 97 2.81 -8.01 3.62
CA ILE A 97 2.86 -8.09 5.09
C ILE A 97 4.25 -7.71 5.59
N ARG A 98 5.30 -8.17 4.88
CA ARG A 98 6.69 -7.84 5.20
C ARG A 98 6.98 -6.34 5.03
N SER A 99 6.65 -5.74 3.89
CA SER A 99 6.86 -4.30 3.68
C SER A 99 6.15 -3.46 4.74
N ARG A 100 4.92 -3.85 5.09
CA ARG A 100 4.13 -3.23 6.16
C ARG A 100 4.79 -3.37 7.53
N GLY A 101 5.34 -4.55 7.84
CA GLY A 101 6.10 -4.76 9.06
C GLY A 101 7.31 -3.84 9.15
N LEU A 102 8.06 -3.65 8.06
CA LEU A 102 9.20 -2.74 8.00
C LEU A 102 8.79 -1.28 8.21
N VAL A 103 7.71 -0.84 7.54
CA VAL A 103 7.15 0.51 7.73
C VAL A 103 6.76 0.72 9.19
N GLN A 104 5.99 -0.21 9.77
CA GLN A 104 5.52 -0.11 11.15
C GLN A 104 6.67 -0.13 12.17
N TYR A 105 7.74 -0.87 11.90
CA TYR A 105 8.94 -0.88 12.73
C TYR A 105 9.62 0.49 12.78
N CYS A 106 9.62 1.24 11.66
CA CYS A 106 10.27 2.56 11.58
C CYS A 106 9.46 3.71 12.19
N ILE A 107 8.12 3.64 12.19
CA ILE A 107 7.23 4.73 12.65
C ILE A 107 7.61 5.35 14.02
N PRO A 108 7.89 4.56 15.09
CA PRO A 108 8.15 5.14 16.40
C PRO A 108 9.56 5.73 16.57
N TYR A 109 10.49 5.50 15.64
CA TYR A 109 11.90 5.85 15.80
C TYR A 109 12.32 7.00 14.89
N VAL A 110 13.12 7.93 15.44
CA VAL A 110 13.76 9.00 14.65
C VAL A 110 15.00 8.46 13.92
N SER A 111 15.70 7.52 14.53
CA SER A 111 16.85 6.83 13.95
C SER A 111 16.81 5.35 14.29
N VAL A 112 17.07 4.49 13.32
CA VAL A 112 17.03 3.03 13.45
C VAL A 112 18.36 2.44 13.00
N ASP A 113 18.94 1.56 13.84
CA ASP A 113 20.11 0.76 13.47
C ASP A 113 19.67 -0.41 12.56
N ILE A 114 20.18 -0.41 11.33
CA ILE A 114 19.84 -1.41 10.30
C ILE A 114 20.31 -2.80 10.72
N ARG A 115 21.37 -2.92 11.53
CA ARG A 115 21.88 -4.21 12.01
C ARG A 115 20.88 -4.90 12.94
N ARG A 116 20.28 -4.15 13.86
CA ARG A 116 19.23 -4.65 14.76
C ARG A 116 17.95 -4.97 14.01
N MET A 117 17.61 -4.15 13.03
CA MET A 117 16.49 -4.40 12.13
C MET A 117 16.68 -5.70 11.35
N ALA A 118 17.88 -5.93 10.79
CA ALA A 118 18.22 -7.15 10.07
C ALA A 118 18.10 -8.41 10.94
N GLN A 119 18.52 -8.34 12.21
CA GLN A 119 18.31 -9.42 13.20
C GLN A 119 16.82 -9.68 13.48
N THR A 120 16.00 -8.63 13.53
CA THR A 120 14.56 -8.75 13.81
C THR A 120 13.79 -9.38 12.64
N PHE A 121 14.23 -9.16 11.40
CA PHE A 121 13.55 -9.63 10.19
C PHE A 121 14.22 -10.86 9.55
N ASP A 122 15.16 -11.50 10.26
CA ASP A 122 15.94 -12.67 9.83
C ASP A 122 16.56 -12.51 8.43
N ARG A 123 17.22 -11.37 8.19
CA ARG A 123 17.86 -11.06 6.90
C ARG A 123 19.28 -10.55 7.06
N THR A 124 20.01 -10.56 5.96
CA THR A 124 21.32 -9.92 5.86
C THR A 124 21.14 -8.41 5.77
N VAL A 125 22.11 -7.67 6.32
CA VAL A 125 22.15 -6.19 6.26
C VAL A 125 21.97 -5.66 4.83
N PRO A 126 22.71 -6.13 3.80
CA PRO A 126 22.54 -5.61 2.44
C PRO A 126 21.14 -5.85 1.85
N ALA A 127 20.50 -6.98 2.18
CA ALA A 127 19.15 -7.26 1.69
C ALA A 127 18.11 -6.32 2.30
N ILE A 128 18.23 -6.00 3.60
CA ILE A 128 17.36 -5.00 4.24
C ILE A 128 17.60 -3.61 3.68
N GLU A 129 18.84 -3.23 3.37
CA GLU A 129 19.13 -1.95 2.74
C GLU A 129 18.44 -1.83 1.38
N GLU A 130 18.50 -2.86 0.53
CA GLU A 130 17.81 -2.86 -0.76
C GLU A 130 16.28 -2.77 -0.60
N GLU A 131 15.71 -3.54 0.34
CA GLU A 131 14.28 -3.48 0.66
C GLU A 131 13.86 -2.08 1.14
N LEU A 132 14.64 -1.46 2.03
CA LEU A 132 14.38 -0.11 2.53
C LEU A 132 14.47 0.94 1.42
N VAL A 133 15.44 0.83 0.52
CA VAL A 133 15.55 1.73 -0.64
C VAL A 133 14.29 1.65 -1.49
N ARG A 134 13.78 0.45 -1.79
CA ARG A 134 12.53 0.29 -2.54
C ARG A 134 11.35 0.95 -1.82
N LEU A 135 11.22 0.77 -0.50
CA LEU A 135 10.15 1.38 0.29
C LEU A 135 10.24 2.91 0.37
N ILE A 136 11.44 3.47 0.31
CA ILE A 136 11.66 4.92 0.26
C ILE A 136 11.29 5.45 -1.14
N LEU A 137 11.66 4.74 -2.20
CA LEU A 137 11.31 5.10 -3.58
C LEU A 137 9.79 5.05 -3.81
N ASP A 138 9.12 4.04 -3.25
CA ASP A 138 7.67 3.89 -3.29
C ASP A 138 6.93 4.92 -2.41
N GLY A 139 7.67 5.73 -1.64
CA GLY A 139 7.12 6.78 -0.78
C GLY A 139 6.40 6.25 0.48
N GLN A 140 6.55 4.96 0.80
CA GLN A 140 5.97 4.37 2.01
C GLN A 140 6.74 4.74 3.28
N ILE A 141 8.05 4.98 3.15
CA ILE A 141 8.93 5.40 4.25
C ILE A 141 9.61 6.72 3.88
N GLU A 142 9.37 7.76 4.67
CA GLU A 142 10.08 9.04 4.53
C GLU A 142 11.36 9.04 5.37
N ALA A 143 12.43 8.44 4.85
CA ALA A 143 13.71 8.31 5.57
C ALA A 143 14.92 8.45 4.66
N LEU A 144 16.10 8.63 5.27
CA LEU A 144 17.42 8.70 4.65
C LEU A 144 18.29 7.59 5.22
N ILE A 145 19.01 6.89 4.34
CA ILE A 145 19.91 5.80 4.73
C ILE A 145 21.34 6.33 4.78
N ASP A 146 21.99 6.16 5.93
CA ASP A 146 23.44 6.28 6.08
C ASP A 146 24.06 4.88 5.91
N SER A 147 24.65 4.64 4.73
CA SER A 147 25.25 3.35 4.37
C SER A 147 26.59 3.08 5.07
N VAL A 148 27.25 4.12 5.60
CA VAL A 148 28.53 4.00 6.30
C VAL A 148 28.27 3.54 7.73
N ASN A 149 27.40 4.26 8.44
CA ASN A 149 27.07 3.94 9.83
C ASN A 149 25.99 2.85 9.94
N LYS A 150 25.32 2.48 8.84
CA LYS A 150 24.21 1.53 8.79
C LYS A 150 23.03 1.98 9.66
N VAL A 151 22.69 3.26 9.57
CA VAL A 151 21.60 3.90 10.32
C VAL A 151 20.59 4.51 9.36
N LEU A 152 19.31 4.29 9.62
CA LEU A 152 18.20 4.92 8.92
C LEU A 152 17.72 6.12 9.74
N TYR A 153 17.68 7.31 9.15
CA TYR A 153 17.18 8.54 9.77
C TYR A 153 15.82 8.94 9.19
N ALA A 154 14.82 9.13 10.04
CA ALA A 154 13.52 9.62 9.62
C ALA A 154 13.61 11.07 9.12
N LYS A 155 13.06 11.33 7.93
CA LYS A 155 13.07 12.65 7.32
C LYS A 155 11.97 13.51 7.94
N LYS A 156 12.35 14.43 8.82
CA LYS A 156 11.40 15.42 9.35
C LYS A 156 11.09 16.45 8.27
N LYS A 157 9.87 16.45 7.72
CA LYS A 157 9.40 17.50 6.82
C LYS A 157 9.14 18.78 7.61
N ASP A 158 9.84 19.85 7.25
CA ASP A 158 9.53 21.19 7.76
C ASP A 158 8.19 21.65 7.17
N PRO A 159 7.14 21.86 7.99
CA PRO A 159 5.82 22.25 7.48
C PRO A 159 5.87 23.61 6.77
N LYS A 160 6.72 24.53 7.28
CA LYS A 160 6.93 25.85 6.68
C LYS A 160 7.53 25.78 5.27
N LYS A 161 8.59 24.99 5.08
CA LYS A 161 9.23 24.83 3.76
C LYS A 161 8.29 24.16 2.77
N THR A 162 7.52 23.17 3.22
CA THR A 162 6.54 22.47 2.39
C THR A 162 5.42 23.40 1.95
N ALA A 163 4.86 24.20 2.87
CA ALA A 163 3.82 25.18 2.57
C ALA A 163 4.33 26.25 1.59
N LEU A 164 5.54 26.76 1.80
CA LEU A 164 6.16 27.75 0.91
C LEU A 164 6.39 27.19 -0.49
N ALA A 165 6.96 25.98 -0.59
CA ALA A 165 7.20 25.31 -1.87
C ALA A 165 5.88 25.06 -2.63
N LYS A 166 4.83 24.61 -1.93
CA LYS A 166 3.51 24.42 -2.52
C LYS A 166 2.90 25.74 -3.01
N GLY A 167 2.99 26.80 -2.21
CA GLY A 167 2.53 28.14 -2.60
C GLY A 167 3.25 28.67 -3.84
N LEU A 168 4.57 28.49 -3.92
CA LEU A 168 5.37 28.87 -5.09
C LEU A 168 5.01 28.06 -6.34
N ALA A 169 4.76 26.76 -6.21
CA ALA A 169 4.36 25.91 -7.33
C ALA A 169 2.99 26.34 -7.90
N VAL A 170 2.00 26.51 -7.03
CA VAL A 170 0.66 26.98 -7.40
C VAL A 170 0.73 28.38 -8.03
N GLY A 171 1.53 29.29 -7.46
CA GLY A 171 1.74 30.63 -8.02
C GLY A 171 2.32 30.60 -9.43
N LYS A 172 3.33 29.75 -9.70
CA LYS A 172 3.91 29.58 -11.04
C LYS A 172 2.89 29.02 -12.04
N GLU A 173 2.08 28.05 -11.62
CA GLU A 173 1.05 27.46 -12.47
C GLU A 173 -0.03 28.48 -12.85
N HIS A 174 -0.49 29.30 -11.88
CA HIS A 174 -1.42 30.39 -12.18
C HIS A 174 -0.84 31.43 -13.13
N LEU A 175 0.44 31.79 -12.96
CA LEU A 175 1.11 32.76 -13.83
C LEU A 175 1.22 32.22 -15.26
N ARG A 176 1.56 30.93 -15.41
CA ARG A 176 1.59 30.26 -16.72
C ARG A 176 0.20 30.24 -17.38
N SER A 177 -0.84 29.89 -16.63
CA SER A 177 -2.22 29.87 -17.14
C SER A 177 -2.72 31.25 -17.55
N ALA A 178 -2.38 32.30 -16.79
CA ALA A 178 -2.71 33.68 -17.13
C ALA A 178 -2.01 34.14 -18.42
N GLN A 179 -0.71 33.83 -18.57
CA GLN A 179 0.04 34.13 -19.80
C GLN A 179 -0.55 33.41 -21.02
N MET A 180 -0.91 32.14 -20.88
CA MET A 180 -1.56 31.36 -21.95
C MET A 180 -2.92 31.96 -22.33
N LEU A 181 -3.71 32.42 -21.35
CA LEU A 181 -4.99 33.08 -21.60
C LEU A 181 -4.81 34.41 -22.35
N VAL A 182 -3.87 35.24 -21.92
CA VAL A 182 -3.55 36.50 -22.60
C VAL A 182 -3.10 36.24 -24.04
N LEU A 183 -2.24 35.25 -24.26
CA LEU A 183 -1.79 34.86 -25.60
C LEU A 183 -2.96 34.36 -26.46
N ARG A 184 -3.86 33.55 -25.90
CA ARG A 184 -5.05 33.06 -26.61
C ARG A 184 -5.95 34.22 -27.05
N VAL A 185 -6.18 35.20 -26.18
CA VAL A 185 -6.98 36.40 -26.51
C VAL A 185 -6.29 37.21 -27.61
N ALA A 186 -4.96 37.34 -27.59
CA ALA A 186 -4.21 38.01 -28.64
C ALA A 186 -4.34 37.30 -30.00
N MET A 187 -4.19 35.97 -30.02
CA MET A 187 -4.35 35.15 -31.24
C MET A 187 -5.74 35.29 -31.86
N LEU A 188 -6.79 35.25 -31.02
CA LEU A 188 -8.18 35.45 -31.46
C LEU A 188 -8.39 36.86 -32.06
N LYS A 189 -7.82 37.90 -31.45
CA LYS A 189 -7.88 39.27 -31.99
C LYS A 189 -7.16 39.40 -33.33
N SER A 190 -6.09 38.66 -33.56
CA SER A 190 -5.38 38.62 -34.84
C SER A 190 -6.02 37.71 -35.89
N GLY A 191 -7.16 37.06 -35.59
CA GLY A 191 -7.84 36.15 -36.51
C GLY A 191 -7.12 34.81 -36.71
N ILE A 192 -6.23 34.42 -35.80
CA ILE A 192 -5.55 33.12 -35.85
C ILE A 192 -6.45 32.09 -35.16
N GLU A 193 -7.33 31.49 -35.93
CA GLU A 193 -8.23 30.41 -35.51
C GLU A 193 -7.87 29.08 -36.17
N VAL A 194 -8.11 27.99 -35.44
CA VAL A 194 -7.94 26.65 -35.98
C VAL A 194 -9.23 26.28 -36.69
N GLN A 195 -9.21 26.22 -38.01
CA GLN A 195 -10.30 25.62 -38.77
C GLN A 195 -10.24 24.11 -38.58
N SER A 196 -11.33 23.50 -38.09
CA SER A 196 -11.43 22.04 -38.10
C SER A 196 -11.42 21.55 -39.55
N PRO A 197 -10.69 20.48 -39.88
CA PRO A 197 -10.84 19.86 -41.19
C PRO A 197 -12.29 19.40 -41.34
N VAL A 198 -12.99 19.97 -42.31
CA VAL A 198 -14.34 19.54 -42.69
C VAL A 198 -14.18 18.18 -43.38
N GLU A 199 -14.67 17.11 -42.76
CA GLU A 199 -14.88 15.84 -43.47
C GLU A 199 -15.92 16.09 -44.55
N GLN A 200 -15.48 16.08 -45.81
CA GLN A 200 -16.35 16.06 -46.98
C GLN A 200 -17.01 14.68 -47.05
N ILE A 201 -18.17 14.52 -46.39
CA ILE A 201 -19.11 13.46 -46.75
C ILE A 201 -19.93 14.00 -47.92
N GLU A 202 -19.39 13.86 -49.13
CA GLU A 202 -20.18 13.90 -50.35
C GLU A 202 -20.99 12.61 -50.42
N ASP A 203 -22.24 12.67 -49.98
CA ASP A 203 -23.23 11.65 -50.36
C ASP A 203 -23.45 11.76 -51.87
N MET A 204 -22.73 10.91 -52.60
CA MET A 204 -22.98 10.62 -54.00
C MET A 204 -24.44 10.23 -54.19
N GLN A 205 -25.11 11.01 -55.04
CA GLN A 205 -26.37 10.65 -55.69
C GLN A 205 -26.27 9.21 -56.23
N VAL A 206 -27.09 8.29 -55.71
CA VAL A 206 -27.37 7.02 -56.38
C VAL A 206 -28.60 7.23 -57.24
N GLU A 207 -28.33 7.49 -58.51
CA GLU A 207 -29.26 7.36 -59.62
C GLU A 207 -29.46 5.86 -59.91
N LYS A 208 -30.66 5.33 -59.63
CA LYS A 208 -31.46 4.39 -60.44
C LYS A 208 -32.64 3.81 -59.68
#